data_AF-A0A9D6X546-F1
#
_entry.id   AF-A0A9D6X546-F1
#
_cell.length_a   1.000
_cell.length_b   1.000
_cell.length_c   1.000
_cell.angle_alpha   90.00
_cell.angle_beta   90.00
_cell.angle_gamma   90.00
#
_symmetry.space_group_name_H-M   'P 1'
#
loop_
_entity.id
_entity.type
_entity.pdbx_description
1 polymer ?
#
loop_
_entity_poly.entity_id
_entity_poly.type
_entity_poly.pdbx_seq_one_letter_code
_entity_poly.pdbx_strand_id
1 'polypeptide(L)' 'MAKKKKTSLTDEETRLKKKVTEKRDKLENPEGDAPFRKLHKRLKRIQRQRRRLSIRKQHAMGKKKADAAAKPAAPAA' A
#
# COMPACT_ATOMS: atom_id res chain seq x y z
N MET A 1 11.99 -7.85 -26.59
CA MET A 1 12.00 -7.27 -25.23
C MET A 1 10.58 -7.31 -24.63
N ALA A 2 10.24 -8.36 -23.87
CA ALA A 2 8.88 -8.51 -23.32
C ALA A 2 8.62 -7.40 -22.28
N LYS A 3 7.64 -6.52 -22.55
CA LYS A 3 7.16 -5.50 -21.60
C LYS A 3 6.63 -6.20 -20.36
N LYS A 4 7.37 -6.13 -19.25
CA LYS A 4 6.93 -6.62 -17.95
C LYS A 4 5.64 -5.88 -17.60
N LYS A 5 4.49 -6.58 -17.67
CA LYS A 5 3.19 -6.03 -17.29
C LYS A 5 3.34 -5.42 -15.90
N LYS A 6 2.99 -4.13 -15.75
CA LYS A 6 3.06 -3.44 -14.47
C LYS A 6 2.11 -4.17 -13.51
N THR A 7 2.67 -4.98 -12.62
CA THR A 7 1.92 -5.68 -11.59
C THR A 7 1.30 -4.66 -10.65
N SER A 8 0.04 -4.87 -10.28
CA SER A 8 -0.61 -3.98 -9.32
C SER A 8 0.14 -4.04 -7.99
N LEU A 9 0.19 -2.91 -7.26
CA LEU A 9 0.88 -2.86 -5.97
C LEU A 9 0.31 -3.88 -4.97
N THR A 10 -0.97 -4.21 -5.10
CA THR A 10 -1.67 -5.25 -4.32
C THR A 10 -1.18 -6.65 -4.68
N ASP A 11 -0.96 -6.96 -5.96
CA ASP A 11 -0.40 -8.25 -6.37
C ASP A 11 1.05 -8.41 -5.95
N GLU A 12 1.84 -7.34 -6.01
CA GLU A 12 3.22 -7.38 -5.50
C GLU A 12 3.27 -7.56 -3.99
N GLU A 13 2.35 -6.92 -3.24
CA GLU A 13 2.26 -7.07 -1.79
C GLU A 13 1.94 -8.53 -1.40
N THR A 14 0.95 -9.16 -2.05
CA THR A 14 0.58 -10.55 -1.74
C THR A 14 1.70 -11.53 -2.07
N ARG A 15 2.36 -11.36 -3.23
CA ARG A 15 3.52 -12.18 -3.61
C ARG A 15 4.70 -12.02 -2.66
N LEU A 16 5.00 -10.80 -2.22
CA LEU A 16 6.08 -10.54 -1.27
C LEU A 16 5.74 -11.05 0.12
N LYS A 17 4.49 -10.97 0.56
CA LYS A 17 4.04 -11.53 1.83
C LYS A 17 4.28 -13.04 1.86
N LYS A 18 3.87 -13.76 0.81
CA LYS A 18 4.13 -15.21 0.66
C LYS A 18 5.62 -15.55 0.72
N LYS A 19 6.46 -14.82 -0.02
CA LYS A 19 7.92 -15.01 0.00
C LYS A 19 8.56 -14.74 1.36
N VAL A 20 8.03 -13.78 2.11
CA VAL A 20 8.52 -13.48 3.46
C VAL A 20 8.12 -14.58 4.44
N THR A 21 6.88 -15.09 4.39
CA THR A 21 6.46 -16.20 5.25
C THR A 21 7.23 -17.47 4.94
N GLU A 22 7.30 -17.87 3.67
CA GLU A 22 8.04 -19.07 3.23
C GLU A 22 9.52 -19.06 3.63
N LYS A 23 10.16 -17.88 3.62
CA LYS A 23 11.56 -17.75 4.04
C LYS A 23 11.71 -17.66 5.56
N ARG A 24 10.75 -17.04 6.24
CA ARG A 24 10.76 -16.95 7.71
C ARG A 24 10.72 -18.34 8.32
N ASP A 25 9.89 -19.23 7.78
CA ASP A 25 9.74 -20.60 8.30
C ASP A 25 10.98 -21.48 8.04
N LYS A 26 11.84 -21.08 7.11
CA LYS A 26 13.08 -21.80 6.74
C LYS A 26 14.33 -21.26 7.43
N LEU A 27 14.24 -20.12 8.12
CA LEU A 27 15.37 -19.46 8.75
C LEU A 27 15.24 -19.53 10.27
N GLU A 28 16.23 -20.13 10.92
CA GLU A 28 16.34 -20.08 12.39
C GLU A 28 16.58 -18.66 12.89
N ASN A 29 17.38 -17.87 12.16
CA ASN A 29 17.63 -16.46 12.47
C ASN A 29 17.26 -15.53 11.30
N PRO A 30 15.97 -15.16 11.17
CA PRO A 30 15.50 -14.30 10.09
C PRO A 30 16.07 -12.88 10.16
N GLU A 31 16.45 -12.41 11.35
CA GLU A 31 17.07 -11.10 11.50
C GLU A 31 18.53 -11.10 11.03
N GLY A 32 19.27 -12.21 11.10
CA GLY A 32 20.66 -12.28 10.62
C GLY A 32 20.80 -12.25 9.09
N ASP A 33 19.77 -12.68 8.37
CA ASP A 33 19.86 -12.92 6.93
C ASP A 33 19.64 -11.66 6.08
N ALA A 34 20.68 -11.25 5.35
CA ALA A 34 20.64 -10.10 4.46
C ALA A 34 19.56 -10.21 3.35
N PRO A 35 19.39 -11.35 2.63
CA PRO A 35 18.32 -11.50 1.66
C PRO A 35 16.91 -11.43 2.27
N PHE A 36 16.67 -12.01 3.45
CA PHE A 36 15.40 -11.85 4.16
C PHE A 36 15.13 -10.40 4.54
N ARG A 37 16.11 -9.70 5.13
CA ARG A 37 16.02 -8.26 5.43
C ARG A 37 15.66 -7.43 4.20
N LYS A 38 16.27 -7.70 3.04
CA LYS A 38 15.96 -7.01 1.77
C LYS A 38 14.50 -7.25 1.36
N LEU A 39 14.00 -8.48 1.46
CA LEU A 39 12.60 -8.81 1.15
C LEU A 39 11.63 -8.12 2.10
N HIS A 40 11.90 -8.16 3.40
CA HIS A 40 11.05 -7.52 4.41
C HIS A 40 11.01 -5.99 4.21
N LYS A 41 12.16 -5.35 3.94
CA LYS A 41 12.24 -3.92 3.58
C LYS A 41 11.41 -3.61 2.34
N ARG A 42 11.47 -4.45 1.30
CA ARG A 42 10.68 -4.27 0.08
C ARG A 42 9.18 -4.36 0.35
N LEU A 43 8.74 -5.35 1.15
CA LEU A 43 7.35 -5.48 1.58
C LEU A 43 6.86 -4.21 2.30
N LYS A 44 7.63 -3.71 3.26
CA LYS A 44 7.31 -2.47 3.99
C LYS A 44 7.23 -1.25 3.08
N ARG A 45 8.08 -1.13 2.05
CA ARG A 45 8.02 -0.03 1.08
C ARG A 45 6.71 -0.03 0.30
N ILE A 46 6.27 -1.19 -0.19
CA ILE A 46 5.01 -1.33 -0.93
C ILE A 46 3.81 -1.02 -0.04
N GLN A 47 3.81 -1.50 1.20
CA GLN A 47 2.77 -1.16 2.19
C GLN A 47 2.68 0.36 2.43
N ARG A 48 3.82 1.04 2.60
CA ARG A 48 3.85 2.50 2.74
C ARG A 48 3.33 3.21 1.50
N GLN A 49 3.70 2.73 0.30
CA GLN A 49 3.22 3.29 -0.96
C GLN A 49 1.70 3.13 -1.11
N ARG A 50 1.17 1.95 -0.79
CA ARG A 50 -0.28 1.68 -0.76
C ARG A 50 -1.00 2.61 0.21
N ARG A 51 -0.47 2.78 1.44
CA ARG A 51 -1.03 3.71 2.43
C ARG A 51 -1.02 5.15 1.92
N ARG A 52 0.08 5.63 1.35
CA ARG A 52 0.17 6.99 0.76
C ARG A 52 -0.85 7.21 -0.35
N LEU A 53 -1.03 6.23 -1.25
CA LEU A 53 -2.02 6.31 -2.32
C LEU A 53 -3.45 6.32 -1.76
N SER A 54 -3.72 5.50 -0.73
CA SER A 54 -5.02 5.51 -0.04
C SER A 54 -5.30 6.87 0.58
N ILE A 55 -4.34 7.42 1.34
CA ILE A 55 -4.45 8.75 1.96
C ILE A 55 -4.68 9.84 0.90
N ARG A 56 -3.91 9.82 -0.21
CA ARG A 56 -4.11 10.77 -1.32
C ARG A 56 -5.51 10.66 -1.93
N LYS A 57 -6.03 9.44 -2.12
CA LYS A 57 -7.40 9.22 -2.60
C LYS A 57 -8.43 9.76 -1.60
N GLN A 58 -8.23 9.50 -0.31
CA GLN A 58 -9.10 10.03 0.76
C GLN A 58 -9.11 11.56 0.77
N HIS A 59 -7.96 12.23 0.68
CA HIS A 59 -7.93 13.70 0.58
C HIS A 59 -8.56 14.22 -0.71
N ALA A 60 -8.37 13.55 -1.84
CA ALA A 60 -9.02 13.92 -3.09
C ALA A 60 -10.55 13.75 -3.02
N MET A 61 -11.04 12.71 -2.33
CA MET A 61 -12.47 12.53 -2.05
C MET A 61 -12.99 13.51 -0.99
N GLY A 62 -12.19 13.85 0.01
CA GLY A 62 -12.49 14.86 1.02
C GLY A 62 -12.66 16.26 0.42
N LYS A 63 -11.88 16.61 -0.62
CA LYS A 63 -12.13 17.83 -1.41
C LYS A 63 -13.47 17.81 -2.12
N LYS A 64 -13.88 16.66 -2.68
CA LYS A 64 -15.23 16.51 -3.28
C LYS A 64 -16.37 16.59 -2.26
N LYS A 65 -16.13 16.19 -1.01
CA LYS A 65 -17.08 16.34 0.11
C LYS A 65 -17.12 17.76 0.68
N ALA A 66 -16.00 18.49 0.63
CA ALA A 66 -15.94 19.90 1.03
C ALA A 66 -16.70 20.81 0.06
N ASP A 67 -16.64 20.54 -1.25
CA ASP A 67 -17.47 21.23 -2.26
C ASP A 67 -18.98 20.93 -2.10
N ALA A 68 -19.34 19.71 -1.68
CA ALA A 68 -20.73 19.34 -1.42
C ALA A 68 -21.28 19.86 -0.08
N ALA A 69 -20.42 20.22 0.87
CA ALA A 69 -20.79 20.81 2.16
C ALA A 69 -20.80 22.35 2.14
N ALA A 70 -20.34 22.97 1.04
CA ALA A 70 -20.35 24.41 0.83
C ALA A 70 -21.63 24.93 0.14
N LYS A 71 -22.68 24.11 0.00
CA LYS A 71 -24.02 24.60 -0.29
C LYS A 71 -24.73 24.78 1.07
N PRO A 72 -24.82 26.01 1.58
CA PRO A 72 -25.25 26.27 2.95
C PRO A 72 -26.69 25.80 3.15
N ALA A 73 -26.91 25.27 4.35
CA ALA A 73 -28.22 25.19 4.95
C ALA A 73 -28.94 26.54 4.82
N ALA A 74 -30.08 26.51 4.15
CA ALA A 74 -31.15 27.48 4.37
C ALA A 74 -32.39 26.68 4.78
N PRO A 75 -32.69 26.57 6.08
CA PRO A 75 -34.04 26.37 6.54
C PRO A 75 -34.68 27.74 6.71
N ALA A 76 -35.56 28.16 5.78
CA ALA A 76 -36.40 29.32 6.02
C ALA A 76 -37.65 29.30 5.11
N ALA A 77 -38.80 29.38 5.79
CA ALA A 77 -40.18 29.63 5.34
C ALA A 77 -40.90 28.51 4.57
#